data_AF-A0A6P0BC85-F1
#
_entry.id   AF-A0A6P0BC85-F1
#
_cell.length_a   1.000
_cell.length_b   1.000
_cell.length_c   1.000
_cell.angle_alpha   90.00
_cell.angle_beta   90.00
_cell.angle_gamma   90.00
#
_symmetry.space_group_name_H-M   'P 1'
#
loop_
_entity.id
_entity.type
_entity.pdbx_description
1 polymer ?
#
loop_
_entity_poly.entity_id
_entity_poly.type
_entity_poly.pdbx_seq_one_letter_code
_entity_poly.pdbx_strand_id
1 'polypeptide(L)'
;MKYSSTSTMKSAWLPGANWPVDSRDGRYIFLGNAVKYIGKKMFPDAWTDDDPNIAFSGRGFEQHQRVQATINLLGTAIARGDLGFALRPHDGGAFKLPRSGRDGWATFSLDDWNVDDFSQLFRSCKMYDGAHRINIGELDWIYVEQVGLKKLAAASEQSNASAIDTILSDAANAHLSPYLKLMLDLALRLKIGPDNQMKKDAIVAEVRQAWGSLPPSARLQEAMATLLREPDSQAGKAQRKK
;
A
#
# COMPACT_ATOMS: atom_id res chain seq x y z
N MET A 1 -9.07 23.62 -10.66
CA MET A 1 -7.80 23.94 -11.34
C MET A 1 -7.18 22.60 -11.72
N LYS A 2 -7.21 22.23 -13.01
CA LYS A 2 -6.68 20.93 -13.48
C LYS A 2 -5.16 21.03 -13.42
N TYR A 3 -4.53 20.31 -12.51
CA TYR A 3 -3.08 20.17 -12.50
C TYR A 3 -2.65 19.54 -13.83
N SER A 4 -1.80 20.25 -14.55
CA SER A 4 -1.15 19.80 -15.78
C SER A 4 -0.54 18.41 -15.55
N SER A 5 -0.75 17.51 -16.51
CA SER A 5 -0.42 16.09 -16.42
C SER A 5 1.01 15.85 -15.92
N THR A 6 1.14 15.19 -14.76
CA THR A 6 2.38 14.72 -14.14
C THR A 6 3.06 13.56 -14.91
N SER A 7 2.87 13.48 -16.24
CA SER A 7 3.35 12.39 -17.09
C SER A 7 4.87 12.37 -17.32
N THR A 8 5.62 13.36 -16.81
CA THR A 8 7.05 13.55 -17.05
C THR A 8 7.97 13.28 -15.86
N MET A 9 7.47 12.84 -14.70
CA MET A 9 8.33 12.50 -13.57
C MET A 9 8.99 11.13 -13.75
N LYS A 10 10.33 11.09 -13.83
CA LYS A 10 11.09 9.84 -13.83
C LYS A 10 10.88 9.11 -12.50
N SER A 11 10.67 7.79 -12.59
CA SER A 11 10.54 6.94 -11.40
C SER A 11 11.83 6.99 -10.58
N ALA A 12 11.71 7.22 -9.28
CA ALA A 12 12.83 7.14 -8.33
C ALA A 12 13.37 5.71 -8.22
N TRP A 13 12.61 4.72 -8.65
CA TRP A 13 12.93 3.29 -8.48
C TRP A 13 13.78 2.70 -9.60
N LEU A 14 14.14 3.49 -10.61
CA LEU A 14 15.00 3.03 -11.69
C LEU A 14 16.41 2.68 -11.18
N PRO A 15 17.04 1.64 -11.74
CA PRO A 15 18.44 1.33 -11.44
C PRO A 15 19.34 2.55 -11.68
N GLY A 16 20.20 2.88 -10.72
CA GLY A 16 21.10 4.04 -10.79
C GLY A 16 20.45 5.39 -10.45
N ALA A 17 19.23 5.40 -9.90
CA ALA A 17 18.66 6.62 -9.34
C ALA A 17 19.47 7.10 -8.13
N ASN A 18 19.90 8.36 -8.15
CA ASN A 18 20.57 9.00 -7.02
C ASN A 18 19.53 9.41 -5.97
N TRP A 19 19.32 8.54 -4.99
CA TRP A 19 18.47 8.84 -3.84
C TRP A 19 19.18 9.79 -2.89
N PRO A 20 18.45 10.73 -2.27
CA PRO A 20 19.00 11.47 -1.16
C PRO A 20 19.19 10.55 0.05
N VAL A 21 20.09 10.93 0.95
CA VAL A 21 20.33 10.18 2.19
C VAL A 21 19.29 10.53 3.25
N ASP A 22 19.01 9.58 4.14
CA ASP A 22 18.21 9.83 5.34
C ASP A 22 18.80 10.98 6.17
N SER A 23 17.97 11.61 7.00
CA SER A 23 18.43 12.70 7.85
C SER A 23 19.53 12.23 8.81
N ARG A 24 20.62 13.01 8.92
CA ARG A 24 21.76 12.68 9.78
C ARG A 24 21.41 12.64 11.27
N ASP A 25 20.36 13.36 11.66
CA ASP A 25 19.87 13.42 13.03
C ASP A 25 18.84 12.30 13.33
N GLY A 26 18.50 11.46 12.36
CA GLY A 26 17.57 10.34 12.54
C GLY A 26 16.13 10.78 12.83
N ARG A 27 15.74 12.01 12.46
CA ARG A 27 14.35 12.46 12.62
C ARG A 27 13.47 12.11 11.44
N TYR A 28 14.06 12.12 10.25
CA TYR A 28 13.39 11.91 8.97
C TYR A 28 14.07 10.83 8.13
N ILE A 29 13.27 10.01 7.49
CA ILE A 29 13.69 8.96 6.56
C ILE A 29 13.14 9.29 5.17
N PHE A 30 13.96 9.12 4.15
CA PHE A 30 13.55 9.34 2.77
C PHE A 30 12.37 8.42 2.42
N LEU A 31 11.37 8.92 1.68
CA LEU A 31 10.15 8.16 1.37
C LEU A 31 10.47 6.80 0.71
N GLY A 32 11.47 6.75 -0.17
CA GLY A 32 11.87 5.49 -0.82
C GLY A 32 12.37 4.44 0.18
N ASN A 33 13.13 4.87 1.19
CA ASN A 33 13.59 4.00 2.28
C ASN A 33 12.44 3.62 3.22
N ALA A 34 11.50 4.55 3.46
CA ALA A 34 10.30 4.27 4.27
C ALA A 34 9.41 3.19 3.65
N VAL A 35 9.21 3.23 2.33
CA VAL A 35 8.48 2.19 1.59
C VAL A 35 9.18 0.84 1.72
N LYS A 36 10.51 0.78 1.53
CA LYS A 36 11.27 -0.47 1.71
C LYS A 36 11.16 -1.00 3.14
N TYR A 37 11.24 -0.12 4.13
CA TYR A 37 11.13 -0.48 5.54
C TYR A 37 9.77 -1.08 5.88
N ILE A 38 8.67 -0.41 5.50
CA ILE A 38 7.31 -0.91 5.75
C ILE A 38 7.02 -2.17 4.91
N GLY A 39 7.47 -2.21 3.65
CA GLY A 39 7.30 -3.38 2.80
C GLY A 39 7.91 -4.65 3.41
N LYS A 40 9.15 -4.56 3.91
CA LYS A 40 9.80 -5.67 4.65
C LYS A 40 9.05 -6.06 5.92
N LYS A 41 8.40 -5.10 6.57
CA LYS A 41 7.63 -5.33 7.80
C LYS A 41 6.28 -6.01 7.53
N MET A 42 5.60 -5.60 6.47
CA MET A 42 4.32 -6.17 6.07
C MET A 42 4.47 -7.53 5.39
N PHE A 43 5.59 -7.77 4.70
CA PHE A 43 5.82 -8.97 3.89
C PHE A 43 7.23 -9.54 4.11
N PRO A 44 7.56 -10.02 5.34
CA PRO A 44 8.93 -10.40 5.71
C PRO A 44 9.56 -11.46 4.81
N ASP A 45 8.77 -12.44 4.35
CA ASP A 45 9.27 -13.57 3.55
C ASP A 45 9.12 -13.35 2.03
N ALA A 46 8.43 -12.29 1.60
CA ALA A 46 8.05 -12.08 0.21
C ALA A 46 8.55 -10.76 -0.38
N TRP A 47 8.92 -9.78 0.45
CA TRP A 47 9.42 -8.49 -0.02
C TRP A 47 10.85 -8.59 -0.54
N THR A 48 11.09 -8.03 -1.73
CA THR A 48 12.45 -7.82 -2.26
C THR A 48 12.74 -6.33 -2.43
N ASP A 49 14.02 -5.95 -2.38
CA ASP A 49 14.40 -4.53 -2.56
C ASP A 49 14.09 -3.99 -3.97
N ASP A 50 13.85 -4.88 -4.94
CA ASP A 50 13.45 -4.58 -6.31
C ASP A 50 11.93 -4.52 -6.51
N ASP A 51 11.12 -4.92 -5.52
CA ASP A 51 9.65 -4.92 -5.61
C ASP A 51 9.09 -3.57 -6.13
N PRO A 52 9.50 -2.40 -5.60
CA PRO A 52 9.05 -1.11 -6.13
C PRO A 52 9.42 -0.88 -7.60
N ASN A 53 10.64 -1.22 -8.01
CA ASN A 53 11.07 -1.06 -9.40
C ASN A 53 10.22 -1.94 -10.34
N ILE A 54 10.01 -3.20 -9.96
CA ILE A 54 9.18 -4.15 -10.71
C ILE A 54 7.72 -3.66 -10.77
N ALA A 55 7.15 -3.24 -9.64
CA ALA A 55 5.79 -2.73 -9.54
C ALA A 55 5.55 -1.50 -10.43
N PHE A 56 6.45 -0.51 -10.38
CA PHE A 56 6.33 0.72 -11.18
C PHE A 56 6.75 0.55 -12.65
N SER A 57 7.39 -0.57 -13.00
CA SER A 57 7.64 -0.96 -14.39
C SER A 57 6.46 -1.68 -15.06
N GLY A 58 5.45 -2.07 -14.28
CA GLY A 58 4.29 -2.83 -14.75
C GLY A 58 4.57 -4.32 -15.03
N ARG A 59 5.69 -4.87 -14.55
CA ARG A 59 6.17 -6.22 -14.90
C ARG A 59 5.95 -7.29 -13.83
N GLY A 60 5.26 -6.99 -12.73
CA GLY A 60 5.01 -7.96 -11.66
C GLY A 60 3.71 -7.70 -10.92
N PHE A 61 2.74 -8.60 -11.07
CA PHE A 61 1.42 -8.47 -10.46
C PHE A 61 1.49 -8.54 -8.92
N GLU A 62 2.23 -9.50 -8.38
CA GLU A 62 2.37 -9.66 -6.93
C GLU A 62 3.17 -8.53 -6.29
N GLN A 63 4.26 -8.10 -6.93
CA GLN A 63 5.05 -6.94 -6.52
C GLN A 63 4.18 -5.68 -6.53
N HIS A 64 3.37 -5.51 -7.58
CA HIS A 64 2.42 -4.40 -7.66
C HIS A 64 1.43 -4.42 -6.48
N GLN A 65 0.87 -5.58 -6.14
CA GLN A 65 -0.04 -5.69 -4.98
C GLN A 65 0.65 -5.35 -3.65
N ARG A 66 1.86 -5.89 -3.40
CA ARG A 66 2.62 -5.61 -2.16
C ARG A 66 3.02 -4.14 -2.05
N VAL A 67 3.51 -3.56 -3.15
CA VAL A 67 3.90 -2.15 -3.22
C VAL A 67 2.68 -1.25 -3.06
N GLN A 68 1.55 -1.56 -3.71
CA GLN A 68 0.32 -0.81 -3.56
C GLN A 68 -0.21 -0.87 -2.12
N ALA A 69 -0.18 -2.04 -1.47
CA ALA A 69 -0.58 -2.17 -0.07
C ALA A 69 0.31 -1.32 0.86
N THR A 70 1.62 -1.32 0.62
CA THR A 70 2.60 -0.52 1.37
C THR A 70 2.36 0.99 1.18
N ILE A 71 2.15 1.42 -0.06
CA ILE A 71 1.87 2.82 -0.41
C ILE A 71 0.55 3.28 0.18
N ASN A 72 -0.50 2.44 0.12
CA ASN A 72 -1.80 2.77 0.68
C ASN A 72 -1.71 2.94 2.20
N LEU A 73 -0.96 2.09 2.91
CA LEU A 73 -0.76 2.23 4.35
C LEU A 73 -0.06 3.55 4.69
N LEU A 74 1.08 3.83 4.04
CA LEU A 74 1.84 5.06 4.25
C LEU A 74 1.05 6.31 3.87
N GLY A 75 0.47 6.31 2.67
CA GLY A 75 -0.32 7.42 2.15
C GLY A 75 -1.54 7.74 3.02
N THR A 76 -2.23 6.72 3.51
CA THR A 76 -3.37 6.90 4.43
C THR A 76 -2.93 7.44 5.79
N ALA A 77 -1.83 6.93 6.36
CA ALA A 77 -1.30 7.42 7.63
C ALA A 77 -0.87 8.89 7.54
N ILE A 78 -0.27 9.31 6.41
CA ILE A 78 0.08 10.70 6.17
C ILE A 78 -1.19 11.55 6.01
N ALA A 79 -2.15 11.10 5.20
CA ALA A 79 -3.41 11.83 4.98
C ALA A 79 -4.21 12.04 6.28
N ARG A 80 -4.15 11.09 7.21
CA ARG A 80 -4.80 11.20 8.54
C ARG A 80 -4.03 12.09 9.52
N GLY A 81 -2.78 12.43 9.21
CA GLY A 81 -1.89 13.15 10.13
C GLY A 81 -1.21 12.25 11.16
N ASP A 82 -1.38 10.93 11.09
CA ASP A 82 -0.74 9.96 11.99
C ASP A 82 0.77 9.82 11.72
N LEU A 83 1.18 10.08 10.47
CA LEU A 83 2.56 10.08 10.03
C LEU A 83 2.94 11.46 9.50
N GLY A 84 3.81 12.17 10.23
CA GLY A 84 4.37 13.44 9.77
C GLY A 84 5.24 13.25 8.53
N PHE A 85 5.17 14.22 7.61
CA PHE A 85 6.04 14.27 6.44
C PHE A 85 6.69 15.65 6.29
N ALA A 86 7.80 15.70 5.56
CA ALA A 86 8.56 16.92 5.32
C ALA A 86 9.15 16.89 3.90
N LEU A 87 9.44 18.07 3.35
CA LEU A 87 10.12 18.21 2.07
C LEU A 87 11.55 18.70 2.25
N ARG A 88 12.44 18.27 1.36
CA ARG A 88 13.83 18.74 1.31
C ARG A 88 14.34 18.86 -0.13
N PRO A 89 14.88 20.02 -0.55
CA PRO A 89 15.32 20.23 -1.94
C PRO A 89 16.57 19.41 -2.30
N HIS A 90 17.57 19.38 -1.43
CA HIS A 90 18.85 18.71 -1.64
C HIS A 90 19.47 18.24 -0.32
N ASP A 91 20.44 17.32 -0.39
CA ASP A 91 21.18 16.85 0.78
C ASP A 91 21.92 18.00 1.46
N GLY A 92 21.73 18.15 2.77
CA GLY A 92 22.20 19.29 3.55
C GLY A 92 21.20 20.44 3.67
N GLY A 93 20.18 20.52 2.81
CA GLY A 93 19.15 21.56 2.87
C GLY A 93 18.24 21.48 4.10
N ALA A 94 17.54 22.57 4.41
CA ALA A 94 16.57 22.62 5.51
C ALA A 94 15.29 21.84 5.18
N PHE A 95 14.72 21.17 6.18
CA PHE A 95 13.40 20.55 6.07
C PHE A 95 12.31 21.61 6.08
N LYS A 96 11.38 21.47 5.13
CA LYS A 96 10.14 22.24 5.09
C LYS A 96 9.03 21.36 5.64
N LEU A 97 8.25 21.88 6.59
CA LEU A 97 7.14 21.16 7.21
C LEU A 97 5.80 21.63 6.60
N PRO A 98 4.80 20.74 6.48
CA PRO A 98 3.48 21.12 6.02
C PRO A 98 2.86 22.13 6.99
N ARG A 99 2.26 23.21 6.45
CA ARG A 99 1.56 24.21 7.26
C ARG A 99 0.09 23.83 7.50
N SER A 100 -0.45 24.28 8.63
CA SER A 100 -1.87 24.18 8.96
C SER A 100 -2.68 25.24 8.22
N GLY A 101 -2.96 25.01 6.93
CA GLY A 101 -3.80 25.88 6.10
C GLY A 101 -3.12 26.39 4.83
N ARG A 102 -3.94 26.73 3.84
CA ARG A 102 -3.51 27.23 2.53
C ARG A 102 -3.47 28.76 2.54
N ASP A 103 -2.40 29.32 3.06
CA ASP A 103 -2.19 30.77 2.97
C ASP A 103 -1.81 31.14 1.53
N GLY A 104 -2.36 32.23 0.99
CA GLY A 104 -2.17 32.68 -0.40
C GLY A 104 -0.72 32.97 -0.83
N TRP A 105 0.25 32.76 0.06
CA TRP A 105 1.69 32.86 -0.14
C TRP A 105 2.35 31.48 -0.11
N ALA A 106 1.82 30.57 -0.94
CA ALA A 106 2.58 29.55 -1.66
C ALA A 106 3.57 28.71 -0.81
N THR A 107 3.06 28.04 0.23
CA THR A 107 3.76 26.99 1.00
C THR A 107 2.85 25.75 1.08
N PHE A 108 3.43 24.56 0.92
CA PHE A 108 2.64 23.32 0.87
C PHE A 108 1.94 22.99 2.21
N SER A 109 0.74 22.44 2.13
CA SER A 109 -0.08 22.00 3.27
C SER A 109 -0.31 20.48 3.25
N LEU A 110 -0.94 19.96 4.31
CA LEU A 110 -1.42 18.57 4.33
C LEU A 110 -2.44 18.30 3.21
N ASP A 111 -3.19 19.31 2.76
CA ASP A 111 -4.18 19.19 1.69
C ASP A 111 -3.56 18.96 0.30
N ASP A 112 -2.27 19.29 0.14
CA ASP A 112 -1.52 18.97 -1.09
C ASP A 112 -1.21 17.46 -1.19
N TRP A 113 -1.36 16.73 -0.07
CA TRP A 113 -1.41 15.27 -0.02
C TRP A 113 -2.80 14.77 -0.46
N ASN A 114 -3.23 15.13 -1.68
CA ASN A 114 -4.56 14.83 -2.20
C ASN A 114 -4.69 13.37 -2.68
N VAL A 115 -5.82 12.74 -2.32
CA VAL A 115 -6.02 11.32 -2.02
C VAL A 115 -6.47 10.47 -3.21
N ASP A 116 -6.66 11.07 -4.40
CA ASP A 116 -7.18 10.32 -5.55
C ASP A 116 -6.15 9.35 -6.15
N ASP A 117 -4.85 9.67 -6.07
CA ASP A 117 -3.77 8.76 -6.47
C ASP A 117 -2.39 9.19 -5.93
N PHE A 118 -1.99 8.67 -4.77
CA PHE A 118 -0.63 8.88 -4.26
C PHE A 118 0.45 8.18 -5.10
N SER A 119 0.09 7.29 -6.04
CA SER A 119 1.05 6.45 -6.75
C SER A 119 2.08 7.27 -7.50
N GLN A 120 1.74 8.46 -8.01
CA GLN A 120 2.72 9.35 -8.65
C GLN A 120 3.74 9.94 -7.66
N LEU A 121 3.30 10.35 -6.46
CA LEU A 121 4.20 10.85 -5.41
C LEU A 121 5.15 9.76 -4.93
N PHE A 122 4.65 8.53 -4.78
CA PHE A 122 5.49 7.39 -4.41
C PHE A 122 6.37 6.91 -5.57
N ARG A 123 5.92 7.03 -6.82
CA ARG A 123 6.72 6.72 -8.01
C ARG A 123 7.91 7.65 -8.14
N SER A 124 7.73 8.96 -7.94
CA SER A 124 8.80 9.96 -8.07
C SER A 124 9.56 10.23 -6.76
N CYS A 125 8.96 9.90 -5.61
CA CYS A 125 9.39 10.31 -4.27
C CYS A 125 9.59 11.83 -4.12
N LYS A 126 8.87 12.61 -4.92
CA LYS A 126 9.03 14.06 -5.02
C LYS A 126 7.70 14.80 -5.06
N MET A 127 7.68 16.01 -4.50
CA MET A 127 6.50 16.87 -4.44
C MET A 127 6.87 18.34 -4.70
N TYR A 128 5.91 19.13 -5.16
CA TYR A 128 6.04 20.58 -5.21
C TYR A 128 5.92 21.18 -3.81
N ASP A 129 6.75 22.19 -3.51
CA ASP A 129 6.73 22.91 -2.23
C ASP A 129 5.66 24.02 -2.15
N GLY A 130 4.80 24.10 -3.18
CA GLY A 130 3.72 25.08 -3.26
C GLY A 130 4.14 26.47 -3.72
N ALA A 131 5.45 26.77 -3.83
CA ALA A 131 5.91 28.04 -4.36
C ALA A 131 5.52 28.13 -5.84
N HIS A 132 4.75 29.16 -6.24
CA HIS A 132 4.57 29.51 -7.65
C HIS A 132 5.92 29.92 -8.25
N ARG A 133 6.77 28.94 -8.57
CA ARG A 133 7.97 29.18 -9.34
C ARG A 133 7.52 29.35 -10.78
N ILE A 134 7.68 30.58 -11.27
CA ILE A 134 7.40 31.02 -12.64
C ILE A 134 8.20 30.17 -13.66
N ASN A 135 9.26 29.51 -13.20
CA ASN A 135 9.89 28.38 -13.87
C ASN A 135 9.48 27.09 -13.18
N ILE A 136 9.05 26.09 -13.95
CA ILE A 136 8.78 24.69 -13.53
C ILE A 136 9.81 24.29 -12.47
N GLY A 137 9.43 24.41 -11.19
CA GLY A 137 10.38 24.38 -10.08
C GLY A 137 10.97 22.98 -9.91
N GLU A 138 12.24 22.93 -9.50
CA GLU A 138 12.81 21.68 -8.99
C GLU A 138 11.92 21.14 -7.87
N LEU A 139 11.53 19.87 -8.00
CA LEU A 139 10.72 19.19 -7.01
C LEU A 139 11.57 18.82 -5.81
N ASP A 140 10.99 18.96 -4.62
CA ASP A 140 11.65 18.56 -3.38
C ASP A 140 11.43 17.07 -3.12
N TRP A 141 12.41 16.45 -2.47
CA TRP A 141 12.31 15.08 -2.01
C TRP A 141 11.39 14.96 -0.80
N ILE A 142 10.59 13.89 -0.78
CA ILE A 142 9.66 13.61 0.31
C ILE A 142 10.37 12.78 1.39
N TYR A 143 10.19 13.19 2.64
CA TYR A 143 10.65 12.49 3.83
C TYR A 143 9.48 12.27 4.78
N VAL A 144 9.56 11.21 5.58
CA VAL A 144 8.59 10.91 6.64
C VAL A 144 9.27 10.87 8.00
N GLU A 145 8.52 11.17 9.05
CA GLU A 145 9.03 11.16 10.41
C GLU A 145 9.37 9.74 10.87
N GLN A 146 10.59 9.53 11.34
CA GLN A 146 11.08 8.19 11.72
C GLN A 146 10.35 7.62 12.94
N VAL A 147 9.96 8.46 13.90
CA VAL A 147 9.21 8.03 15.09
C VAL A 147 7.81 7.57 14.71
N GLY A 148 7.10 8.36 13.90
CA GLY A 148 5.79 7.99 13.36
C GLY A 148 5.85 6.71 12.54
N LEU A 149 6.87 6.56 11.69
CA LEU A 149 7.05 5.37 10.86
C LEU A 149 7.22 4.08 11.69
N LYS A 150 8.02 4.14 12.77
CA LYS A 150 8.21 2.99 13.67
C LYS A 150 6.92 2.61 14.40
N LYS A 151 6.13 3.59 14.85
CA LYS A 151 4.81 3.37 15.47
C LYS A 151 3.85 2.72 14.47
N LEU A 152 3.81 3.23 13.24
CA LEU A 152 2.98 2.67 12.17
C LEU A 152 3.35 1.21 11.85
N ALA A 153 4.66 0.91 11.78
CA ALA A 153 5.13 -0.45 11.56
C ALA A 153 4.68 -1.41 12.67
N ALA A 154 4.86 -1.02 13.95
CA ALA A 154 4.41 -1.82 15.08
C ALA A 154 2.89 -2.04 15.11
N ALA A 155 2.12 -0.99 14.79
CA ALA A 155 0.66 -1.07 14.68
C ALA A 155 0.20 -1.99 13.53
N SER A 156 0.92 -2.00 12.41
CA SER A 156 0.63 -2.87 11.26
C SER A 156 0.93 -4.34 11.55
N GLU A 157 1.99 -4.64 12.32
CA GLU A 157 2.29 -5.98 12.82
C GLU A 157 1.18 -6.46 13.77
N GLN A 158 0.71 -5.58 14.67
CA GLN A 158 -0.37 -5.89 15.62
C GLN A 158 -1.75 -6.02 14.97
N SER A 159 -2.08 -5.24 13.96
CA SER A 159 -3.37 -5.30 13.27
C SER A 159 -3.53 -6.56 12.42
N ASN A 160 -2.44 -7.05 11.81
CA ASN A 160 -2.45 -8.32 11.10
C ASN A 160 -2.61 -9.52 12.05
N ALA A 161 -2.07 -9.45 13.27
CA ALA A 161 -2.28 -10.46 14.30
C ALA A 161 -3.69 -10.36 14.93
N SER A 162 -4.16 -9.13 15.21
CA SER A 162 -5.39 -8.85 15.95
C SER A 162 -6.67 -9.01 15.14
N ALA A 163 -6.67 -8.73 13.83
CA ALA A 163 -7.85 -8.94 12.98
C ALA A 163 -8.19 -10.44 12.83
N ILE A 164 -7.17 -11.29 12.81
CA ILE A 164 -7.31 -12.75 12.73
C ILE A 164 -7.76 -13.31 14.09
N ASP A 165 -7.14 -12.87 15.18
CA ASP A 165 -7.52 -13.29 16.54
C ASP A 165 -8.94 -12.85 16.90
N THR A 166 -9.34 -11.62 16.56
CA THR A 166 -10.67 -11.09 16.89
C THR A 166 -11.78 -11.87 16.18
N ILE A 167 -11.63 -12.23 14.91
CA ILE A 167 -12.66 -13.00 14.18
C ILE A 167 -12.76 -14.45 14.70
N LEU A 168 -11.64 -15.04 15.11
CA LEU A 168 -11.59 -16.40 15.63
C LEU A 168 -12.04 -16.50 17.10
N SER A 169 -11.83 -15.45 17.90
CA SER A 169 -12.10 -15.42 19.35
C SER A 169 -13.40 -14.71 19.75
N ASP A 170 -14.07 -13.99 18.87
CA ASP A 170 -15.30 -13.27 19.23
C ASP A 170 -16.42 -14.25 19.61
N ALA A 171 -17.00 -14.08 20.81
CA ALA A 171 -18.14 -14.85 21.28
C ALA A 171 -19.35 -14.70 20.33
N ALA A 172 -19.41 -13.57 19.61
CA ALA A 172 -20.39 -13.33 18.55
C ALA A 172 -20.20 -14.22 17.30
N ASN A 173 -19.08 -14.92 17.15
CA ASN A 173 -18.79 -15.81 16.02
C ASN A 173 -18.62 -17.28 16.45
N ALA A 174 -18.92 -17.62 17.71
CA ALA A 174 -18.81 -18.99 18.24
C ALA A 174 -19.69 -19.99 17.49
N HIS A 175 -20.80 -19.52 16.91
CA HIS A 175 -21.77 -20.33 16.16
C HIS A 175 -21.43 -20.47 14.67
N LEU A 176 -20.42 -19.77 14.16
CA LEU A 176 -19.98 -19.94 12.78
C LEU A 176 -19.23 -21.28 12.62
N SER A 177 -19.54 -21.99 11.55
CA SER A 177 -18.84 -23.23 11.23
C SER A 177 -17.35 -22.96 10.96
N PRO A 178 -16.45 -23.92 11.26
CA PRO A 178 -15.01 -23.79 10.98
C PRO A 178 -14.72 -23.41 9.51
N TYR A 179 -15.58 -23.84 8.59
CA TYR A 179 -15.53 -23.52 7.17
C TYR A 179 -15.77 -22.05 6.87
N LEU A 180 -16.79 -21.45 7.51
CA LEU A 180 -17.11 -20.03 7.33
C LEU A 180 -15.99 -19.15 7.90
N LYS A 181 -15.47 -19.51 9.09
CA LYS A 181 -14.35 -18.80 9.71
C LYS A 181 -13.13 -18.77 8.79
N LEU A 182 -12.79 -19.91 8.19
CA LEU A 182 -11.69 -19.96 7.23
C LEU A 182 -11.97 -19.13 5.97
N MET A 183 -13.18 -19.21 5.41
CA MET A 183 -13.52 -18.42 4.22
C MET A 183 -13.44 -16.91 4.51
N LEU A 184 -13.90 -16.46 5.67
CA LEU A 184 -13.77 -15.07 6.12
C LEU A 184 -12.30 -14.66 6.26
N ASP A 185 -11.48 -15.49 6.90
CA ASP A 185 -10.03 -15.26 7.01
C ASP A 185 -9.39 -15.12 5.63
N LEU A 186 -9.66 -16.05 4.72
CA LEU A 186 -9.14 -16.03 3.36
C LEU A 186 -9.62 -14.82 2.56
N ALA A 187 -10.91 -14.45 2.66
CA ALA A 187 -11.46 -13.29 1.98
C ALA A 187 -10.74 -12.00 2.40
N LEU A 188 -10.49 -11.84 3.69
CA LEU A 188 -9.83 -10.66 4.25
C LEU A 188 -8.33 -10.66 3.92
N ARG A 189 -7.64 -11.78 4.16
CA ARG A 189 -6.21 -11.93 3.88
C ARG A 189 -5.88 -11.69 2.41
N LEU A 190 -6.72 -12.21 1.51
CA LEU A 190 -6.55 -12.07 0.07
C LEU A 190 -7.25 -10.84 -0.52
N LYS A 191 -7.95 -10.06 0.32
CA LYS A 191 -8.76 -8.89 -0.06
C LYS A 191 -9.67 -9.20 -1.25
N ILE A 192 -10.36 -10.34 -1.19
CA ILE A 192 -11.30 -10.74 -2.24
C ILE A 192 -12.54 -9.84 -2.10
N GLY A 193 -12.84 -9.10 -3.15
CA GLY A 193 -13.94 -8.15 -3.19
C GLY A 193 -14.29 -7.77 -4.64
N PRO A 194 -15.26 -6.87 -4.86
CA PRO A 194 -15.74 -6.54 -6.21
C PRO A 194 -14.63 -6.15 -7.19
N ASP A 195 -13.63 -5.42 -6.69
CA ASP A 195 -12.51 -4.90 -7.49
C ASP A 195 -11.30 -5.84 -7.57
N ASN A 196 -11.26 -6.90 -6.76
CA ASN A 196 -10.15 -7.85 -6.70
C ASN A 196 -10.66 -9.29 -6.64
N GLN A 197 -11.02 -9.81 -7.82
CA GLN A 197 -11.51 -11.18 -7.99
C GLN A 197 -10.37 -12.11 -8.41
N MET A 198 -9.90 -12.92 -7.46
CA MET A 198 -8.90 -13.95 -7.75
C MET A 198 -9.48 -15.09 -8.59
N LYS A 199 -8.61 -15.78 -9.33
CA LYS A 199 -8.97 -16.99 -10.06
C LYS A 199 -9.32 -18.10 -9.06
N LYS A 200 -10.33 -18.92 -9.40
CA LYS A 200 -10.78 -20.05 -8.57
C LYS A 200 -9.61 -20.93 -8.13
N ASP A 201 -8.72 -21.29 -9.05
CA ASP A 201 -7.60 -22.20 -8.76
C ASP A 201 -6.60 -21.62 -7.76
N ALA A 202 -6.39 -20.29 -7.77
CA ALA A 202 -5.54 -19.61 -6.81
C ALA A 202 -6.17 -19.62 -5.41
N ILE A 203 -7.49 -19.38 -5.33
CA ILE A 203 -8.20 -19.45 -4.05
C ILE A 203 -8.20 -20.89 -3.51
N VAL A 204 -8.35 -21.91 -4.38
CA VAL A 204 -8.25 -23.32 -3.96
C VAL A 204 -6.87 -23.65 -3.38
N ALA A 205 -5.79 -23.12 -3.97
CA ALA A 205 -4.44 -23.30 -3.43
C ALA A 205 -4.29 -22.67 -2.03
N GLU A 206 -4.84 -21.46 -1.84
CA GLU A 206 -4.84 -20.76 -0.55
C GLU A 206 -5.70 -21.47 0.50
N VAL A 207 -6.86 -22.01 0.10
CA VAL A 207 -7.70 -22.87 0.96
C VAL A 207 -6.91 -24.10 1.40
N ARG A 208 -6.20 -24.76 0.48
CA ARG A 208 -5.38 -25.94 0.81
C ARG A 208 -4.23 -25.61 1.74
N GLN A 209 -3.58 -24.46 1.56
CA GLN A 209 -2.45 -24.05 2.38
C GLN A 209 -2.89 -23.63 3.79
N ALA A 210 -4.02 -22.94 3.90
CA ALA A 210 -4.58 -22.54 5.18
C ALA A 210 -5.24 -23.71 5.93
N TRP A 211 -5.55 -24.81 5.23
CA TRP A 211 -6.12 -26.01 5.81
C TRP A 211 -5.02 -26.99 6.25
N GLY A 212 -4.92 -27.25 7.55
CA GLY A 212 -3.94 -28.16 8.15
C GLY A 212 -4.17 -29.65 7.83
N SER A 213 -4.14 -30.48 8.88
CA SER A 213 -3.74 -31.90 8.81
C SER A 213 -4.71 -32.93 8.21
N LEU A 214 -5.79 -32.56 7.51
CA LEU A 214 -6.62 -33.50 6.72
C LEU A 214 -7.49 -32.73 5.69
N PRO A 215 -7.64 -33.21 4.44
CA PRO A 215 -8.26 -32.41 3.40
C PRO A 215 -9.79 -32.39 3.54
N PRO A 216 -10.45 -31.22 3.48
CA PRO A 216 -11.83 -31.17 3.04
C PRO A 216 -11.82 -31.68 1.59
N SER A 217 -12.76 -32.54 1.21
CA SER A 217 -12.84 -33.10 -0.15
C SER A 217 -12.55 -32.04 -1.22
N ALA A 218 -11.91 -32.39 -2.33
CA ALA A 218 -11.61 -31.43 -3.40
C ALA A 218 -12.85 -30.63 -3.82
N ARG A 219 -14.03 -31.27 -3.78
CA ARG A 219 -15.34 -30.67 -4.00
C ARG A 219 -15.68 -29.55 -3.01
N LEU A 220 -15.36 -29.70 -1.73
CA LEU A 220 -15.58 -28.69 -0.70
C LEU A 220 -14.62 -27.50 -0.86
N GLN A 221 -13.35 -27.74 -1.18
CA GLN A 221 -12.38 -26.68 -1.46
C GLN A 221 -12.80 -25.83 -2.67
N GLU A 222 -13.27 -26.50 -3.73
CA GLU A 222 -13.79 -25.82 -4.90
C GLU A 222 -15.09 -25.05 -4.62
N ALA A 223 -15.97 -25.59 -3.78
CA ALA A 223 -17.19 -24.91 -3.36
C ALA A 223 -16.86 -23.63 -2.56
N MET A 224 -15.92 -23.70 -1.62
CA MET A 224 -15.45 -22.52 -0.87
C MET A 224 -14.85 -21.46 -1.79
N ALA A 225 -13.96 -21.87 -2.70
CA ALA A 225 -13.35 -20.97 -3.66
C ALA A 225 -14.39 -20.34 -4.62
N THR A 226 -15.51 -21.03 -4.87
CA THR A 226 -16.62 -20.49 -5.65
C THR A 226 -17.40 -19.46 -4.83
N LEU A 227 -17.78 -19.80 -3.59
CA LEU A 227 -18.53 -18.92 -2.70
C LEU A 227 -17.79 -17.62 -2.36
N LEU A 228 -16.47 -17.65 -2.32
CA LEU A 228 -15.63 -16.46 -2.11
C LEU A 228 -15.61 -15.49 -3.29
N ARG A 229 -16.00 -15.95 -4.49
CA ARG A 229 -16.01 -15.13 -5.70
C ARG A 229 -17.40 -14.54 -5.94
N GLU A 230 -17.45 -13.33 -6.48
CA GLU A 230 -18.71 -12.68 -6.83
C GLU A 230 -19.48 -13.49 -7.89
N PRO A 231 -20.83 -13.47 -7.88
CA PRO A 231 -21.67 -14.23 -8.83
C PRO A 231 -21.30 -13.97 -10.30
N ASP A 232 -20.98 -12.72 -10.64
CA ASP A 232 -20.56 -12.31 -11.98
C ASP A 232 -19.21 -12.92 -12.40
N SER A 233 -18.33 -13.17 -11.43
CA SER A 233 -17.07 -13.90 -11.64
C SER A 233 -17.25 -15.42 -11.66
N GLN A 234 -18.34 -15.94 -11.08
CA GLN A 234 -18.71 -17.35 -11.14
C GLN A 234 -19.30 -17.74 -12.52
N ALA A 235 -19.98 -16.80 -13.20
CA ALA A 235 -20.66 -17.04 -14.46
C ALA A 235 -19.73 -17.34 -15.67
N GLY A 236 -18.43 -17.03 -15.56
CA GLY A 236 -17.45 -17.24 -16.62
C GLY A 236 -17.68 -16.34 -17.85
N LYS A 237 -16.64 -16.12 -18.64
CA LYS A 237 -16.67 -15.26 -19.85
C LYS A 237 -17.64 -15.77 -20.97
N ALA A 238 -18.37 -16.86 -20.75
CA ALA A 238 -19.21 -17.51 -21.75
C ALA A 238 -20.59 -16.85 -21.94
N GLN A 239 -21.09 -16.02 -21.00
CA GLN A 239 -22.41 -15.40 -21.13
C GLN A 239 -22.43 -13.93 -21.58
N ARG A 240 -21.27 -13.31 -21.85
CA ARG A 240 -21.23 -11.99 -22.53
C ARG A 240 -21.40 -12.14 -24.04
N LYS A 241 -22.51 -12.73 -24.46
CA LYS A 241 -23.12 -12.56 -25.78
C LYS A 241 -24.63 -12.66 -25.64
N LYS A 242 -25.27 -11.51 -25.42
CA LYS A 242 -26.51 -11.10 -26.05
C LYS A 242 -26.57 -9.59 -26.04
#